data_AF-A0A7C2WLA2-F1
#
_entry.id   AF-A0A7C2WLA2-F1
#
_cell.length_a   1.000
_cell.length_b   1.000
_cell.length_c   1.000
_cell.angle_alpha   90.00
_cell.angle_beta   90.00
_cell.angle_gamma   90.00
#
_symmetry.space_group_name_H-M   'P 1'
#
loop_
_entity.id
_entity.type
_entity.pdbx_description
1 polymer ?
#
loop_
_entity_poly.entity_id
_entity_poly.type
_entity_poly.pdbx_seq_one_letter_code
_entity_poly.pdbx_strand_id
1 'polypeptide(L)'
;MALTACLAAIAILAAPAAGDAPETTPLRLNHIQVIGTHNSYHVQPTTRFQDTIRRIYPDAETWEYTHPPLDVQLDRGVFSFELDLHVFAEDVEVLHVPIYDEETTCRRFTDCLRTVRDWSDRNPGHLPISFLMEIKVEETRLSTRPVMPTEKNTLLHIEENILSVFPRENIIMPDTVRGDAPTLREAVENQGWPLLKDACGKVLFILHDRGRWRDLYTDGRPSLEGRIMFVKSSADRPDAATIVMDNPRD
;
A
#
# COMPACT_ATOMS: atom_id res chain seq x y z
N MET A 1 67.39 48.17 27.89
CA MET A 1 66.91 46.98 27.14
C MET A 1 65.63 46.52 27.82
N ALA A 2 64.48 47.01 27.36
CA ALA A 2 63.17 46.70 27.94
C ALA A 2 62.54 45.57 27.10
N LEU A 3 62.19 44.45 27.73
CA LEU A 3 61.35 43.43 27.12
C LEU A 3 59.92 43.61 27.66
N THR A 4 59.05 44.03 26.76
CA THR A 4 57.60 44.21 26.95
C THR A 4 56.93 42.83 26.96
N ALA A 5 56.25 42.48 28.06
CA ALA A 5 55.42 41.29 28.13
C ALA A 5 54.06 41.58 27.47
N CYS A 6 53.75 40.89 26.36
CA CYS A 6 52.41 40.89 25.77
C CYS A 6 51.46 40.08 26.66
N LEU A 7 50.52 40.75 27.34
CA LEU A 7 49.31 40.10 27.84
C LEU A 7 48.39 39.79 26.65
N ALA A 8 48.22 38.51 26.33
CA ALA A 8 47.15 38.06 25.45
C ALA A 8 45.86 37.97 26.28
N ALA A 9 44.90 38.85 26.00
CA ALA A 9 43.55 38.72 26.53
C ALA A 9 42.86 37.52 25.85
N ILE A 10 42.58 36.47 26.62
CA ILE A 10 41.71 35.37 26.17
C ILE A 10 40.27 35.89 26.27
N ALA A 11 39.69 36.24 25.13
CA ALA A 11 38.26 36.45 25.03
C ALA A 11 37.57 35.08 25.12
N ILE A 12 36.92 34.81 26.25
CA ILE A 12 35.97 33.69 26.36
C ILE A 12 34.75 34.09 25.53
N LEU A 13 34.69 33.59 24.29
CA LEU A 13 33.47 33.63 23.50
C LEU A 13 32.44 32.74 24.20
N ALA A 14 31.46 33.36 24.85
CA ALA A 14 30.26 32.66 25.29
C ALA A 14 29.61 32.04 24.05
N ALA A 15 29.51 30.71 24.02
CA ALA A 15 28.70 30.03 23.02
C ALA A 15 27.27 30.57 23.13
N PRO A 16 26.60 30.88 22.00
CA PRO A 16 25.20 31.25 22.05
C PRO A 16 24.45 30.08 22.70
N ALA A 17 23.61 30.39 23.70
CA ALA A 17 22.65 29.44 24.23
C ALA A 17 21.92 28.80 23.03
N ALA A 18 21.88 27.47 22.99
CA ALA A 18 21.07 26.75 22.03
C ALA A 18 19.63 27.27 22.18
N GLY A 19 19.23 28.18 21.28
CA GLY A 19 17.85 28.60 21.18
C GLY A 19 17.01 27.35 20.93
N ASP A 20 15.87 27.25 21.61
CA ASP A 20 14.92 26.17 21.40
C ASP A 20 14.79 25.92 19.90
N ALA A 21 15.19 24.72 19.46
CA ALA A 21 14.95 24.31 18.09
C ALA A 21 13.45 24.49 17.83
N PRO A 22 13.05 25.09 16.70
CA PRO A 22 11.64 25.30 16.42
C PRO A 22 10.91 23.98 16.60
N GLU A 23 9.83 24.00 17.39
CA GLU A 23 9.00 22.82 17.68
C GLU A 23 8.55 22.23 16.33
N THR A 24 9.17 21.11 15.94
CA THR A 24 8.92 20.54 14.62
C THR A 24 7.51 19.95 14.62
N THR A 25 6.61 20.47 13.78
CA THR A 25 5.30 19.86 13.55
C THR A 25 5.47 18.37 13.30
N PRO A 26 4.88 17.49 14.13
CA PRO A 26 5.03 16.05 13.95
C PRO A 26 4.59 15.60 12.55
N LEU A 27 5.42 14.77 11.89
CA LEU A 27 5.09 14.21 10.58
C LEU A 27 3.90 13.26 10.66
N ARG A 28 3.08 13.25 9.61
CA ARG A 28 1.93 12.35 9.41
C ARG A 28 2.21 11.42 8.24
N LEU A 29 1.47 10.32 8.15
CA LEU A 29 1.61 9.36 7.05
C LEU A 29 1.49 10.05 5.67
N ASN A 30 0.54 10.96 5.50
CA ASN A 30 0.35 11.67 4.23
C ASN A 30 1.36 12.81 3.98
N HIS A 31 2.37 13.00 4.85
CA HIS A 31 3.46 13.97 4.64
C HIS A 31 4.72 13.32 4.05
N ILE A 32 4.75 12.00 3.86
CA ILE A 32 5.89 11.29 3.27
C ILE A 32 5.58 10.82 1.86
N GLN A 33 6.65 10.56 1.11
CA GLN A 33 6.59 9.86 -0.17
C GLN A 33 7.30 8.52 -0.03
N VAL A 34 6.76 7.50 -0.69
CA VAL A 34 7.35 6.16 -0.74
C VAL A 34 7.45 5.71 -2.19
N ILE A 35 8.39 4.79 -2.45
CA ILE A 35 8.49 4.12 -3.74
C ILE A 35 7.52 2.94 -3.73
N GLY A 36 6.78 2.80 -4.83
CA GLY A 36 5.93 1.64 -5.09
C GLY A 36 6.30 0.97 -6.42
N THR A 37 5.87 -0.28 -6.56
CA THR A 37 6.09 -1.11 -7.75
C THR A 37 4.76 -1.54 -8.35
N HIS A 38 4.61 -1.38 -9.66
CA HIS A 38 3.46 -1.90 -10.41
C HIS A 38 3.60 -3.41 -10.60
N ASN A 39 2.48 -4.15 -10.43
CA ASN A 39 2.43 -5.62 -10.44
C ASN A 39 3.56 -6.25 -9.63
N SER A 40 3.63 -5.92 -8.34
CA SER A 40 4.80 -6.19 -7.47
C SER A 40 5.17 -7.67 -7.35
N TYR A 41 4.23 -8.57 -7.68
CA TYR A 41 4.39 -10.01 -7.61
C TYR A 41 5.00 -10.62 -8.89
N HIS A 42 5.06 -9.86 -9.99
CA HIS A 42 5.25 -10.35 -11.35
C HIS A 42 6.59 -11.05 -11.58
N VAL A 43 6.54 -12.20 -12.25
CA VAL A 43 7.69 -12.95 -12.76
C VAL A 43 7.48 -13.16 -14.26
N GLN A 44 8.57 -13.11 -15.04
CA GLN A 44 8.49 -13.23 -16.48
C GLN A 44 7.83 -14.56 -16.87
N PRO A 45 6.76 -14.54 -17.68
CA PRO A 45 6.10 -15.77 -18.09
C PRO A 45 7.00 -16.64 -18.96
N THR A 46 6.87 -17.96 -18.77
CA THR A 46 7.67 -18.93 -19.52
C THR A 46 7.41 -18.85 -21.02
N THR A 47 8.43 -19.15 -21.83
CA THR A 47 8.40 -18.97 -23.30
C THR A 47 7.34 -19.80 -24.03
N ARG A 48 6.71 -20.77 -23.35
CA ARG A 48 5.79 -21.76 -23.93
C ARG A 48 4.59 -21.15 -24.65
N PHE A 49 4.17 -19.94 -24.26
CA PHE A 49 3.02 -19.27 -24.86
C PHE A 49 3.34 -17.91 -25.46
N GLN A 50 4.60 -17.46 -25.47
CA GLN A 50 4.95 -16.08 -25.89
C GLN A 50 4.41 -15.71 -27.27
N ASP A 51 4.49 -16.59 -28.26
CA ASP A 51 3.97 -16.32 -29.61
C ASP A 51 2.43 -16.25 -29.66
N THR A 52 1.76 -17.03 -28.83
CA THR A 52 0.29 -16.98 -28.70
C THR A 52 -0.14 -15.73 -27.94
N ILE A 53 0.55 -15.38 -26.86
CA ILE A 53 0.27 -14.20 -26.05
C ILE A 53 0.42 -12.94 -26.89
N ARG A 54 1.52 -12.77 -27.64
CA ARG A 54 1.74 -11.59 -28.51
C ARG A 54 0.66 -11.40 -29.59
N ARG A 55 -0.07 -12.46 -29.96
CA ARG A 55 -1.21 -12.37 -30.91
C ARG A 55 -2.50 -11.89 -30.25
N ILE A 56 -2.69 -12.19 -28.96
CA ILE A 56 -3.88 -11.83 -28.19
C ILE A 56 -3.69 -10.46 -27.52
N TYR A 57 -2.50 -10.23 -26.99
CA TYR A 57 -2.07 -9.04 -26.29
C TYR A 57 -0.87 -8.43 -27.03
N PRO A 58 -1.11 -7.43 -27.90
CA PRO A 58 -0.04 -6.81 -28.70
C PRO A 58 1.13 -6.27 -27.86
N ASP A 59 0.84 -5.82 -26.64
CA ASP A 59 1.83 -5.23 -25.73
C ASP A 59 2.50 -6.27 -24.80
N ALA A 60 2.36 -7.57 -25.07
CA ALA A 60 2.90 -8.63 -24.21
C ALA A 60 4.43 -8.62 -24.07
N GLU A 61 5.15 -7.95 -24.96
CA GLU A 61 6.58 -7.68 -24.79
C GLU A 61 6.89 -6.89 -23.51
N THR A 62 5.95 -6.04 -23.06
CA THR A 62 6.08 -5.27 -21.83
C THR A 62 5.96 -6.13 -20.57
N TRP A 63 5.59 -7.41 -20.70
CA TRP A 63 5.48 -8.37 -19.61
C TRP A 63 6.78 -9.18 -19.43
N GLU A 64 7.82 -8.91 -20.21
CA GLU A 64 9.11 -9.61 -20.14
C GLU A 64 10.04 -9.02 -19.06
N TYR A 65 9.57 -8.96 -17.81
CA TYR A 65 10.35 -8.53 -16.66
C TYR A 65 10.10 -9.41 -15.44
N THR A 66 10.88 -9.24 -14.38
CA THR A 66 10.71 -9.98 -13.13
C THR A 66 11.05 -9.08 -11.97
N HIS A 67 10.12 -8.97 -11.02
CA HIS A 67 10.41 -8.39 -9.72
C HIS A 67 11.04 -9.42 -8.78
N PRO A 68 11.91 -8.99 -7.85
CA PRO A 68 12.29 -9.85 -6.74
C PRO A 68 11.08 -10.06 -5.79
N PRO A 69 11.11 -11.05 -4.88
CA PRO A 69 10.05 -11.24 -3.88
C PRO A 69 9.77 -9.99 -3.04
N LEU A 70 8.55 -9.87 -2.49
CA LEU A 70 8.08 -8.64 -1.81
C LEU A 70 8.98 -8.22 -0.63
N ASP A 71 9.51 -9.16 0.14
CA ASP A 71 10.44 -8.89 1.24
C ASP A 71 11.79 -8.34 0.75
N VAL A 72 12.30 -8.85 -0.37
CA VAL A 72 13.50 -8.32 -1.03
C VAL A 72 13.25 -6.92 -1.60
N GLN A 73 12.03 -6.61 -2.04
CA GLN A 73 11.65 -5.24 -2.44
C GLN A 73 11.61 -4.30 -1.23
N LEU A 74 11.09 -4.75 -0.08
CA LEU A 74 11.13 -3.99 1.18
C LEU A 74 12.56 -3.67 1.61
N ASP A 75 13.47 -4.66 1.53
CA ASP A 75 14.90 -4.46 1.79
C ASP A 75 15.55 -3.41 0.86
N ARG A 76 14.93 -3.12 -0.28
CA ARG A 76 15.36 -2.12 -1.27
C ARG A 76 14.61 -0.79 -1.17
N GLY A 77 13.76 -0.62 -0.16
CA GLY A 77 13.05 0.64 0.11
C GLY A 77 11.74 0.82 -0.65
N VAL A 78 11.15 -0.26 -1.19
CA VAL A 78 9.79 -0.25 -1.75
C VAL A 78 8.79 -0.46 -0.62
N PHE A 79 7.87 0.49 -0.41
CA PHE A 79 6.87 0.45 0.67
C PHE A 79 5.42 0.50 0.16
N SER A 80 5.21 0.39 -1.15
CA SER A 80 3.87 0.26 -1.73
C SER A 80 3.84 -0.83 -2.79
N PHE A 81 2.95 -1.79 -2.61
CA PHE A 81 2.78 -2.93 -3.52
C PHE A 81 1.46 -2.87 -4.25
N GLU A 82 1.47 -3.29 -5.51
CA GLU A 82 0.28 -3.52 -6.30
C GLU A 82 0.13 -5.02 -6.58
N LEU A 83 -1.05 -5.56 -6.25
CA LEU A 83 -1.39 -6.97 -6.37
C LEU A 83 -2.68 -7.13 -7.18
N ASP A 84 -2.62 -7.98 -8.20
CA ASP A 84 -3.77 -8.38 -9.00
C ASP A 84 -4.41 -9.60 -8.35
N LEU A 85 -5.67 -9.48 -7.94
CA LEU A 85 -6.39 -10.50 -7.21
C LEU A 85 -7.37 -11.23 -8.13
N HIS A 86 -7.19 -12.55 -8.20
CA HIS A 86 -8.12 -13.49 -8.80
C HIS A 86 -8.86 -14.24 -7.70
N VAL A 87 -10.14 -13.89 -7.50
CA VAL A 87 -10.93 -14.39 -6.37
C VAL A 87 -11.78 -15.58 -6.80
N PHE A 88 -11.31 -16.78 -6.46
CA PHE A 88 -12.03 -18.03 -6.65
C PHE A 88 -12.88 -18.37 -5.42
N ALA A 89 -13.69 -19.41 -5.53
CA ALA A 89 -14.53 -19.89 -4.43
C ALA A 89 -13.71 -20.51 -3.27
N GLU A 90 -12.54 -21.06 -3.57
CA GLU A 90 -11.71 -21.81 -2.61
C GLU A 90 -10.53 -20.99 -2.07
N ASP A 91 -10.06 -20.01 -2.85
CA ASP A 91 -8.84 -19.26 -2.59
C ASP A 91 -8.81 -17.92 -3.37
N VAL A 92 -7.88 -17.06 -2.97
CA VAL A 92 -7.51 -15.85 -3.70
C VAL A 92 -6.09 -16.02 -4.23
N GLU A 93 -5.93 -15.92 -5.54
CA GLU A 93 -4.64 -16.00 -6.20
C GLU A 93 -4.13 -14.62 -6.64
N VAL A 94 -2.80 -14.51 -6.73
CA VAL A 94 -2.09 -13.31 -7.16
C VAL A 94 -1.21 -13.63 -8.36
N LEU A 95 -1.60 -13.12 -9.52
CA LEU A 95 -0.95 -13.32 -10.83
C LEU A 95 -1.50 -12.29 -11.83
N HIS A 96 -0.88 -12.17 -13.00
CA HIS A 96 -1.25 -11.12 -13.97
C HIS A 96 -2.42 -11.52 -14.87
N VAL A 97 -2.29 -12.65 -15.58
CA VAL A 97 -3.37 -13.18 -16.44
C VAL A 97 -3.40 -14.71 -16.34
N PRO A 98 -4.51 -15.34 -15.90
CA PRO A 98 -4.60 -16.79 -15.83
C PRO A 98 -4.30 -17.42 -17.20
N ILE A 99 -3.64 -18.58 -17.22
CA ILE A 99 -3.23 -19.34 -18.42
C ILE A 99 -2.07 -18.70 -19.21
N TYR A 100 -2.00 -17.37 -19.27
CA TYR A 100 -1.08 -16.66 -20.16
C TYR A 100 0.12 -16.03 -19.44
N ASP A 101 -0.09 -15.45 -18.27
CA ASP A 101 0.94 -14.77 -17.47
C ASP A 101 0.73 -15.07 -15.97
N GLU A 102 1.05 -16.31 -15.60
CA GLU A 102 0.74 -16.89 -14.29
C GLU A 102 1.91 -16.89 -13.31
N GLU A 103 3.12 -16.60 -13.80
CA GLU A 103 4.34 -16.68 -13.01
C GLU A 103 4.34 -15.52 -12.00
N THR A 104 4.56 -15.88 -10.73
CA THR A 104 4.40 -14.96 -9.60
C THR A 104 5.35 -15.36 -8.48
N THR A 105 5.87 -14.38 -7.75
CA THR A 105 6.70 -14.61 -6.57
C THR A 105 5.92 -15.19 -5.38
N CYS A 106 4.59 -15.03 -5.38
CA CYS A 106 3.70 -15.58 -4.36
C CYS A 106 2.31 -15.86 -4.98
N ARG A 107 1.89 -17.12 -5.02
CA ARG A 107 0.66 -17.51 -5.75
C ARG A 107 -0.60 -17.26 -4.94
N ARG A 108 -0.63 -17.62 -3.67
CA ARG A 108 -1.80 -17.37 -2.81
C ARG A 108 -1.69 -15.99 -2.20
N PHE A 109 -2.80 -15.27 -2.13
CA PHE A 109 -2.82 -13.93 -1.52
C PHE A 109 -2.31 -13.97 -0.07
N THR A 110 -2.67 -15.00 0.69
CA THR A 110 -2.13 -15.21 2.06
C THR A 110 -0.62 -15.44 2.09
N ASP A 111 -0.02 -16.07 1.08
CA ASP A 111 1.43 -16.25 1.01
C ASP A 111 2.15 -14.93 0.70
N CYS A 112 1.56 -14.08 -0.17
CA CYS A 112 2.05 -12.73 -0.42
C CYS A 112 2.03 -11.89 0.87
N LEU A 113 0.90 -11.91 1.58
CA LEU A 113 0.75 -11.21 2.84
C LEU A 113 1.71 -11.74 3.91
N ARG A 114 1.91 -13.05 4.01
CA ARG A 114 2.85 -13.67 4.96
C ARG A 114 4.29 -13.29 4.69
N THR A 115 4.70 -13.24 3.42
CA THR A 115 6.03 -12.74 3.04
C THR A 115 6.29 -11.34 3.63
N VAL A 116 5.33 -10.43 3.49
CA VAL A 116 5.43 -9.08 4.05
C VAL A 116 5.31 -9.08 5.58
N ARG A 117 4.44 -9.92 6.15
CA ARG A 117 4.26 -10.05 7.60
C ARG A 117 5.54 -10.51 8.30
N ASP A 118 6.17 -11.55 7.78
CA ASP A 118 7.42 -12.10 8.32
C ASP A 118 8.57 -11.10 8.22
N TRP A 119 8.58 -10.26 7.18
CA TRP A 119 9.51 -9.12 7.08
C TRP A 119 9.18 -8.02 8.09
N SER A 120 7.90 -7.67 8.24
CA SER A 120 7.40 -6.65 9.16
C SER A 120 7.76 -6.98 10.62
N ASP A 121 7.56 -8.23 11.04
CA ASP A 121 7.88 -8.70 12.39
C ASP A 121 9.39 -8.61 12.70
N ARG A 122 10.25 -8.74 11.69
CA ARG A 122 11.71 -8.55 11.80
C ARG A 122 12.14 -7.08 11.77
N ASN A 123 11.24 -6.18 11.36
CA ASN A 123 11.52 -4.76 11.15
C ASN A 123 10.45 -3.87 11.81
N PRO A 124 10.17 -3.97 13.12
CA PRO A 124 8.97 -3.38 13.75
C PRO A 124 8.85 -1.85 13.64
N GLY A 125 9.93 -1.14 13.31
CA GLY A 125 9.95 0.32 13.08
C GLY A 125 9.82 0.75 11.62
N HIS A 126 9.51 -0.17 10.70
CA HIS A 126 9.45 0.11 9.27
C HIS A 126 8.38 1.17 8.93
N LEU A 127 8.55 1.89 7.81
CA LEU A 127 7.54 2.82 7.31
C LEU A 127 6.23 2.07 6.97
N PRO A 128 5.06 2.73 7.05
CA PRO A 128 3.79 2.09 6.70
C PRO A 128 3.84 1.47 5.30
N ILE A 129 3.37 0.22 5.15
CA ILE A 129 3.35 -0.49 3.86
C ILE A 129 1.94 -0.45 3.27
N SER A 130 1.78 0.08 2.06
CA SER A 130 0.48 0.05 1.35
C SER A 130 0.37 -1.11 0.38
N PHE A 131 -0.82 -1.68 0.30
CA PHE A 131 -1.22 -2.63 -0.74
C PHE A 131 -2.34 -2.02 -1.58
N LEU A 132 -2.08 -1.79 -2.85
CA LEU A 132 -3.08 -1.52 -3.89
C LEU A 132 -3.53 -2.87 -4.42
N MET A 133 -4.84 -3.14 -4.33
CA MET A 133 -5.41 -4.44 -4.71
C MET A 133 -6.40 -4.24 -5.84
N GLU A 134 -6.08 -4.75 -7.02
CA GLU A 134 -6.97 -4.72 -8.18
C GLU A 134 -7.70 -6.07 -8.31
N ILE A 135 -9.01 -6.08 -8.51
CA ILE A 135 -9.79 -7.32 -8.64
C ILE A 135 -9.99 -7.62 -10.14
N LYS A 136 -9.32 -8.65 -10.66
CA LYS A 136 -9.29 -9.00 -12.09
C LYS A 136 -10.44 -9.91 -12.52
N VAL A 137 -11.67 -9.40 -12.55
CA VAL A 137 -12.89 -10.22 -12.73
C VAL A 137 -12.93 -10.95 -14.07
N GLU A 138 -12.64 -10.25 -15.17
CA GLU A 138 -12.82 -10.80 -16.52
C GLU A 138 -11.73 -11.83 -16.84
N GLU A 139 -10.50 -11.55 -16.44
CA GLU A 139 -9.36 -12.46 -16.57
C GLU A 139 -9.53 -13.69 -15.69
N THR A 140 -10.10 -13.55 -14.48
CA THR A 140 -10.40 -14.69 -13.59
C THR A 140 -11.26 -15.76 -14.30
N ARG A 141 -12.20 -15.33 -15.14
CA ARG A 141 -13.12 -16.22 -15.88
C ARG A 141 -12.41 -17.09 -16.92
N LEU A 142 -11.19 -16.75 -17.35
CA LEU A 142 -10.40 -17.56 -18.28
C LEU A 142 -10.07 -18.95 -17.71
N SER A 143 -9.90 -19.06 -16.39
CA SER A 143 -9.50 -20.30 -15.72
C SER A 143 -10.60 -21.36 -15.64
N THR A 144 -11.87 -21.02 -15.92
CA THR A 144 -13.07 -21.87 -15.74
C THR A 144 -13.32 -22.36 -14.30
N ARG A 145 -12.50 -21.94 -13.33
CA ARG A 145 -12.67 -22.29 -11.91
C ARG A 145 -13.91 -21.60 -11.33
N PRO A 146 -14.57 -22.22 -10.33
CA PRO A 146 -15.66 -21.57 -9.61
C PRO A 146 -15.18 -20.27 -8.94
N VAL A 147 -15.94 -19.20 -9.13
CA VAL A 147 -15.75 -17.91 -8.47
C VAL A 147 -16.78 -17.72 -7.35
N MET A 148 -16.59 -16.70 -6.51
CA MET A 148 -17.55 -16.37 -5.47
C MET A 148 -18.95 -16.11 -6.05
N PRO A 149 -20.03 -16.54 -5.36
CA PRO A 149 -21.39 -16.46 -5.91
C PRO A 149 -21.92 -15.02 -6.00
N THR A 150 -21.34 -14.10 -5.21
CA THR A 150 -21.69 -12.67 -5.26
C THR A 150 -20.43 -11.83 -5.07
N GLU A 151 -20.46 -10.61 -5.58
CA GLU A 151 -19.39 -9.61 -5.41
C GLU A 151 -19.19 -9.21 -3.95
N LYS A 152 -20.27 -9.17 -3.17
CA LYS A 152 -20.16 -8.95 -1.72
C LYS A 152 -19.32 -10.06 -1.08
N ASN A 153 -19.53 -11.30 -1.50
CA ASN A 153 -18.75 -12.42 -0.99
C ASN A 153 -17.29 -12.36 -1.49
N THR A 154 -17.03 -11.86 -2.70
CA THR A 154 -15.66 -11.56 -3.17
C THR A 154 -14.95 -10.61 -2.20
N LEU A 155 -15.56 -9.48 -1.86
CA LEU A 155 -14.97 -8.50 -0.94
C LEU A 155 -14.72 -9.09 0.45
N LEU A 156 -15.69 -9.84 0.98
CA LEU A 156 -15.55 -10.50 2.28
C LEU A 156 -14.45 -11.58 2.28
N HIS A 157 -14.27 -12.30 1.18
CA HIS A 157 -13.23 -13.31 1.07
C HIS A 157 -11.83 -12.67 1.05
N ILE A 158 -11.68 -11.51 0.40
CA ILE A 158 -10.44 -10.71 0.47
C ILE A 158 -10.18 -10.26 1.92
N GLU A 159 -11.20 -9.72 2.62
CA GLU A 159 -11.06 -9.30 4.02
C GLU A 159 -10.67 -10.47 4.94
N GLU A 160 -11.26 -11.64 4.75
CA GLU A 160 -10.93 -12.85 5.51
C GLU A 160 -9.47 -13.26 5.31
N ASN A 161 -8.97 -13.24 4.06
CA ASN A 161 -7.57 -13.53 3.77
C ASN A 161 -6.63 -12.51 4.46
N ILE A 162 -6.97 -11.21 4.40
CA ILE A 162 -6.21 -10.16 5.10
C ILE A 162 -6.16 -10.43 6.61
N LEU A 163 -7.32 -10.62 7.23
CA LEU A 163 -7.43 -10.78 8.69
C LEU A 163 -6.88 -12.12 9.18
N SER A 164 -6.71 -13.11 8.30
CA SER A 164 -6.03 -14.37 8.64
C SER A 164 -4.51 -14.23 8.81
N VAL A 165 -3.93 -13.13 8.31
CA VAL A 165 -2.47 -12.87 8.35
C VAL A 165 -2.13 -11.64 9.18
N PHE A 166 -2.88 -10.54 9.01
CA PHE A 166 -2.67 -9.31 9.74
C PHE A 166 -3.80 -9.12 10.77
N PRO A 167 -3.50 -9.16 12.08
CA PRO A 167 -4.46 -8.80 13.09
C PRO A 167 -4.73 -7.30 13.01
N ARG A 168 -5.89 -6.86 13.50
CA ARG A 168 -6.42 -5.52 13.21
C ARG A 168 -5.49 -4.39 13.69
N GLU A 169 -4.76 -4.60 14.77
CA GLU A 169 -3.81 -3.65 15.35
C GLU A 169 -2.61 -3.33 14.44
N ASN A 170 -2.24 -4.26 13.55
CA ASN A 170 -1.20 -4.08 12.53
C ASN A 170 -1.73 -3.41 11.26
N ILE A 171 -3.04 -3.11 11.19
CA ILE A 171 -3.67 -2.49 10.02
C ILE A 171 -4.07 -1.06 10.36
N ILE A 172 -3.71 -0.11 9.50
CA ILE A 172 -4.31 1.23 9.50
C ILE A 172 -5.66 1.09 8.80
N MET A 173 -6.75 1.18 9.57
CA MET A 173 -8.11 1.02 9.05
C MET A 173 -8.79 2.38 8.87
N PRO A 174 -9.80 2.48 7.98
CA PRO A 174 -10.61 3.70 7.82
C PRO A 174 -11.11 4.29 9.15
N ASP A 175 -11.65 3.47 10.06
CA ASP A 175 -12.12 3.94 11.36
C ASP A 175 -11.01 4.50 12.25
N THR A 176 -9.78 3.99 12.14
CA THR A 176 -8.63 4.52 12.90
C THR A 176 -8.17 5.89 12.39
N VAL A 177 -8.41 6.18 11.11
CA VAL A 177 -8.13 7.51 10.53
C VAL A 177 -9.30 8.46 10.79
N ARG A 178 -10.53 7.96 10.74
CA ARG A 178 -11.73 8.78 10.95
C ARG A 178 -11.89 9.25 12.39
N GLY A 179 -11.59 8.38 13.36
CA GLY A 179 -11.90 8.64 14.77
C GLY A 179 -13.39 8.95 14.95
N ASP A 180 -13.68 10.04 15.66
CA ASP A 180 -15.05 10.49 15.95
C ASP A 180 -15.62 11.44 14.89
N ALA A 181 -14.89 11.70 13.79
CA ALA A 181 -15.37 12.60 12.75
C ALA A 181 -16.60 12.01 12.01
N PRO A 182 -17.55 12.84 11.54
CA PRO A 182 -18.71 12.37 10.80
C PRO A 182 -18.35 11.58 9.54
N THR A 183 -17.30 12.03 8.85
CA THR A 183 -16.80 11.40 7.63
C THR A 183 -15.28 11.29 7.66
N LEU A 184 -14.77 10.32 6.90
CA LEU A 184 -13.35 10.06 6.74
C LEU A 184 -12.70 11.26 6.03
N ARG A 185 -13.39 11.85 5.06
CA ARG A 185 -13.01 13.12 4.44
C ARG A 185 -12.81 14.23 5.46
N GLU A 186 -13.80 14.47 6.33
CA GLU A 186 -13.70 15.51 7.36
C GLU A 186 -12.56 15.26 8.35
N ALA A 187 -12.28 14.00 8.70
CA ALA A 187 -11.13 13.65 9.52
C ALA A 187 -9.81 14.02 8.81
N VAL A 188 -9.66 13.63 7.54
CA VAL A 188 -8.44 13.89 6.77
C VAL A 188 -8.24 15.39 6.53
N GLU A 189 -9.29 16.15 6.25
CA GLU A 189 -9.20 17.60 6.01
C GLU A 189 -8.91 18.41 7.29
N ASN A 190 -9.50 18.04 8.42
CA ASN A 190 -9.43 18.85 9.65
C ASN A 190 -8.40 18.36 10.67
N GLN A 191 -8.11 17.05 10.67
CA GLN A 191 -7.20 16.42 11.65
C GLN A 191 -5.95 15.86 10.97
N GLY A 192 -6.05 15.45 9.70
CA GLY A 192 -4.98 14.80 8.96
C GLY A 192 -4.87 13.31 9.25
N TRP A 193 -4.03 12.61 8.49
CA TRP A 193 -3.72 11.19 8.74
C TRP A 193 -2.99 10.98 10.08
N PRO A 194 -2.97 9.74 10.63
CA PRO A 194 -2.19 9.42 11.82
C PRO A 194 -0.75 9.92 11.75
N LEU A 195 -0.18 10.24 12.92
CA LEU A 195 1.23 10.58 13.02
C LEU A 195 2.08 9.43 12.47
N LEU A 196 3.15 9.75 11.75
CA LEU A 196 3.99 8.76 11.10
C LEU A 196 4.52 7.73 12.11
N LYS A 197 4.95 8.20 13.29
CA LYS A 197 5.43 7.33 14.38
C LYS A 197 4.38 6.28 14.84
N ASP A 198 3.10 6.62 14.76
CA ASP A 198 1.99 5.75 15.19
C ASP A 198 1.55 4.80 14.06
N ALA A 199 1.96 5.14 12.82
CA ALA A 199 1.72 4.36 11.62
C ALA A 199 2.87 3.38 11.29
N CYS A 200 4.08 3.62 11.80
CA CYS A 200 5.22 2.70 11.63
C CYS A 200 4.87 1.29 12.12
N GLY A 201 5.39 0.27 11.44
CA GLY A 201 5.12 -1.14 11.74
C GLY A 201 3.72 -1.63 11.33
N LYS A 202 2.96 -0.81 10.58
CA LYS A 202 1.60 -1.14 10.13
C LYS A 202 1.50 -1.22 8.62
N VAL A 203 0.42 -1.86 8.18
CA VAL A 203 0.04 -1.97 6.76
C VAL A 203 -1.30 -1.28 6.51
N LEU A 204 -1.56 -0.89 5.27
CA LEU A 204 -2.88 -0.43 4.83
C LEU A 204 -3.25 -1.05 3.49
N PHE A 205 -4.54 -1.32 3.31
CA PHE A 205 -5.07 -1.97 2.12
C PHE A 205 -6.00 -1.01 1.39
N ILE A 206 -5.82 -0.88 0.08
CA ILE A 206 -6.57 0.03 -0.78
C ILE A 206 -7.14 -0.80 -1.92
N LEU A 207 -8.47 -0.86 -2.03
CA LEU A 207 -9.12 -1.39 -3.23
C LEU A 207 -8.83 -0.44 -4.39
N HIS A 208 -7.98 -0.91 -5.31
CA HIS A 208 -7.46 -0.16 -6.45
C HIS A 208 -8.43 -0.20 -7.65
N ASP A 209 -9.73 -0.02 -7.39
CA ASP A 209 -10.77 -0.07 -8.42
C ASP A 209 -11.67 1.17 -8.34
N ARG A 210 -12.04 1.71 -9.51
CA ARG A 210 -13.05 2.77 -9.62
C ARG A 210 -14.39 2.17 -10.02
N GLY A 211 -15.46 2.70 -9.43
CA GLY A 211 -16.82 2.38 -9.84
C GLY A 211 -17.40 1.24 -9.02
N ARG A 212 -17.69 0.10 -9.64
CA ARG A 212 -18.58 -0.94 -9.08
C ARG A 212 -18.09 -1.48 -7.74
N TRP A 213 -16.80 -1.79 -7.61
CA TRP A 213 -16.26 -2.36 -6.37
C TRP A 213 -16.26 -1.34 -5.23
N ARG A 214 -15.84 -0.10 -5.50
CA ARG A 214 -15.93 1.01 -4.54
C ARG A 214 -17.37 1.23 -4.09
N ASP A 215 -18.30 1.37 -5.03
CA ASP A 215 -19.70 1.70 -4.73
C ASP A 215 -20.32 0.59 -3.88
N LEU A 216 -20.09 -0.68 -4.23
CA LEU A 216 -20.53 -1.82 -3.43
C LEU A 216 -19.92 -1.85 -2.02
N TYR A 217 -18.64 -1.53 -1.90
CA TYR A 217 -17.94 -1.57 -0.61
C TYR A 217 -18.38 -0.43 0.32
N THR A 218 -18.79 0.70 -0.26
CA THR A 218 -19.32 1.89 0.46
C THR A 218 -20.84 1.84 0.66
N ASP A 219 -21.53 0.85 0.11
CA ASP A 219 -22.98 0.72 0.25
C ASP A 219 -23.39 0.52 1.72
N GLY A 220 -24.31 1.37 2.19
CA GLY A 220 -24.72 1.48 3.60
C GLY A 220 -23.60 1.91 4.57
N ARG A 221 -22.39 2.21 4.05
CA ARG A 221 -21.16 2.53 4.79
C ARG A 221 -20.40 3.64 4.06
N PRO A 222 -21.00 4.84 3.87
CA PRO A 222 -20.52 5.85 2.93
C PRO A 222 -19.16 6.44 3.31
N SER A 223 -18.76 6.32 4.59
CA SER A 223 -17.45 6.74 5.09
C SER A 223 -16.62 5.53 5.57
N LEU A 224 -16.88 4.35 5.00
CA LEU A 224 -16.19 3.09 5.29
C LEU A 224 -16.32 2.62 6.75
N GLU A 225 -17.44 2.93 7.40
CA GLU A 225 -17.70 2.52 8.79
C GLU A 225 -17.50 0.99 8.96
N GLY A 226 -16.61 0.57 9.86
CA GLY A 226 -16.35 -0.83 10.17
C GLY A 226 -15.61 -1.63 9.09
N ARG A 227 -15.24 -0.99 7.97
CA ARG A 227 -14.44 -1.60 6.90
C ARG A 227 -12.96 -1.64 7.28
N ILE A 228 -12.21 -2.59 6.68
CA ILE A 228 -10.77 -2.75 6.97
C ILE A 228 -9.85 -2.23 5.86
N MET A 229 -10.41 -2.07 4.66
CA MET A 229 -9.72 -1.53 3.47
C MET A 229 -10.21 -0.12 3.17
N PHE A 230 -9.33 0.72 2.62
CA PHE A 230 -9.68 1.94 1.93
C PHE A 230 -10.10 1.66 0.48
N VAL A 231 -10.57 2.69 -0.21
CA VAL A 231 -10.97 2.62 -1.62
C VAL A 231 -10.33 3.74 -2.42
N LYS A 232 -10.12 3.54 -3.72
CA LYS A 232 -9.81 4.61 -4.67
C LYS A 232 -10.98 5.60 -4.74
N SER A 233 -10.92 6.66 -3.95
CA SER A 233 -11.98 7.66 -3.80
C SER A 233 -11.71 8.92 -4.65
N SER A 234 -12.67 9.85 -4.65
CA SER A 234 -12.56 11.22 -5.17
C SER A 234 -12.72 12.22 -4.02
N ALA A 235 -12.09 13.39 -4.16
CA ALA A 235 -11.97 14.37 -3.06
C ALA A 235 -13.31 14.91 -2.51
N ASP A 236 -14.41 14.74 -3.24
CA ASP A 236 -15.75 15.21 -2.89
C ASP A 236 -16.60 14.17 -2.11
N ARG A 237 -16.12 12.93 -1.96
CA ARG A 237 -16.89 11.85 -1.33
C ARG A 237 -16.65 11.74 0.19
N PRO A 238 -17.60 11.17 0.95
CA PRO A 238 -17.42 10.97 2.40
C PRO A 238 -16.28 9.99 2.76
N ASP A 239 -15.96 9.05 1.88
CA ASP A 239 -14.88 8.06 2.00
C ASP A 239 -13.50 8.57 1.53
N ALA A 240 -13.35 9.87 1.27
CA ALA A 240 -12.12 10.44 0.71
C ALA A 240 -10.95 10.45 1.72
N ALA A 241 -10.20 9.34 1.76
CA ALA A 241 -8.89 9.25 2.41
C ALA A 241 -7.75 8.95 1.44
N THR A 242 -8.00 8.08 0.47
CA THR A 242 -6.99 7.64 -0.51
C THR A 242 -7.44 7.97 -1.92
N ILE A 243 -6.54 8.56 -2.70
CA ILE A 243 -6.73 8.84 -4.13
C ILE A 243 -5.60 8.14 -4.86
N VAL A 244 -5.94 7.39 -5.91
CA VAL A 244 -4.94 6.81 -6.82
C VAL A 244 -5.05 7.48 -8.18
N MET A 245 -3.90 7.99 -8.66
CA MET A 245 -3.75 8.69 -9.93
C MET A 245 -2.84 7.86 -10.83
N ASP A 246 -3.42 7.24 -11.84
CA ASP A 246 -2.69 6.34 -12.74
C ASP A 246 -1.89 7.13 -13.80
N ASN A 247 -2.35 8.34 -14.11
CA ASN A 247 -1.71 9.24 -15.06
C ASN A 247 -1.29 10.53 -14.35
N PRO A 248 -0.01 10.94 -14.43
CA PRO A 248 0.46 12.19 -13.81
C PRO A 248 -0.12 13.47 -14.46
N ARG A 249 -0.98 13.34 -15.47
CA ARG A 249 -1.70 14.45 -16.12
C ARG A 249 -3.16 14.60 -15.65
N ASP A 250 -3.68 13.64 -14.89
CA ASP A 250 -5.01 13.70 -14.28
C ASP A 250 -4.99 14.56 -13.01
#